data_AF-A0A957WZJ8-F1
#
_entry.id   AF-A0A957WZJ8-F1
#
_cell.length_a   1.000
_cell.length_b   1.000
_cell.length_c   1.000
_cell.angle_alpha   90.00
_cell.angle_beta   90.00
_cell.angle_gamma   90.00
#
_symmetry.space_group_name_H-M   'P 1'
#
loop_
_entity.id
_entity.type
_entity.pdbx_description
1 polymer ?
#
loop_
_entity_poly.entity_id
_entity_poly.type
_entity_poly.pdbx_seq_one_letter_code
_entity_poly.pdbx_strand_id
1 'polypeptide(L)'
;MNILVISNFYPPHHIGGYGMLCWEVVNGLLERGHRVTVLAGMHGVATPTSEGHIHRRLTLESDLYFYRPQSAIRYPQVKRRNLAIVQELIQQEQPDFVFIWGMWALTKEVAKEAERLLPGRVVYYLANPWPIDPNLHRSYWDTPANSPWRTAAKQLMRMPIRFWLHEEWQPFNLQFEHVLCCSAAQRDQVLKAGVKMQNCPVVYEGID
;
A
#
# COMPACT_ATOMS: atom_id res chain seq x y z
N MET A 1 -16.91 16.36 -4.13
CA MET A 1 -15.50 16.42 -3.67
C MET A 1 -14.60 15.74 -4.70
N ASN A 2 -13.31 16.07 -4.68
CA ASN A 2 -12.26 15.47 -5.50
C ASN A 2 -11.41 14.51 -4.65
N ILE A 3 -11.30 13.25 -5.06
CA ILE A 3 -10.75 12.17 -4.23
C ILE A 3 -9.66 11.45 -5.01
N LEU A 4 -8.47 11.32 -4.42
CA LEU A 4 -7.42 10.46 -4.95
C LEU A 4 -7.38 9.14 -4.17
N VAL A 5 -7.80 8.05 -4.81
CA VAL A 5 -7.71 6.70 -4.23
C VAL A 5 -6.35 6.10 -4.58
N ILE A 6 -5.66 5.53 -3.59
CA ILE A 6 -4.39 4.80 -3.81
C ILE A 6 -4.59 3.33 -3.46
N SER A 7 -4.28 2.43 -4.40
CA SER A 7 -4.40 0.99 -4.19
C SER A 7 -3.29 0.21 -4.87
N ASN A 8 -2.87 -0.91 -4.28
CA ASN A 8 -1.94 -1.86 -4.87
C ASN A 8 -2.56 -2.61 -6.06
N PHE A 9 -3.87 -2.89 -6.01
CA PHE A 9 -4.61 -3.55 -7.08
C PHE A 9 -5.94 -2.85 -7.32
N TYR A 10 -6.37 -2.83 -8.59
CA TYR A 10 -7.64 -2.26 -8.98
C TYR A 10 -8.14 -2.92 -10.29
N PRO A 11 -9.44 -3.19 -10.43
CA PRO A 11 -10.00 -3.81 -11.63
C PRO A 11 -9.60 -3.11 -12.94
N PRO A 12 -9.53 -3.83 -14.08
CA PRO A 12 -9.83 -5.26 -14.22
C PRO A 12 -8.71 -6.17 -13.68
N HIS A 13 -7.49 -5.64 -13.48
CA HIS A 13 -6.33 -6.40 -13.01
C HIS A 13 -6.21 -6.38 -11.49
N HIS A 14 -7.01 -7.21 -10.83
CA HIS A 14 -7.09 -7.29 -9.37
C HIS A 14 -6.84 -8.70 -8.85
N ILE A 15 -6.58 -8.80 -7.54
CA ILE A 15 -6.39 -10.08 -6.84
C ILE A 15 -7.38 -10.13 -5.68
N GLY A 16 -8.30 -11.11 -5.70
CA GLY A 16 -9.30 -11.33 -4.65
C GLY A 16 -10.37 -10.23 -4.55
N GLY A 17 -11.29 -10.37 -3.60
CA GLY A 17 -12.45 -9.47 -3.46
C GLY A 17 -12.11 -8.02 -3.06
N TYR A 18 -10.95 -7.79 -2.45
CA TYR A 18 -10.59 -6.47 -1.92
C TYR A 18 -10.48 -5.37 -2.98
N GLY A 19 -10.01 -5.73 -4.18
CA GLY A 19 -9.98 -4.81 -5.32
C GLY A 19 -11.36 -4.55 -5.90
N MET A 20 -12.29 -5.51 -5.80
CA MET A 20 -13.66 -5.35 -6.27
C MET A 20 -14.45 -4.42 -5.36
N LEU A 21 -14.30 -4.59 -4.05
CA LEU A 21 -14.89 -3.67 -3.07
C LEU A 21 -14.37 -2.23 -3.26
N CYS A 22 -13.08 -2.06 -3.60
CA CYS A 22 -12.53 -0.75 -3.96
C CYS A 22 -13.29 -0.15 -5.14
N TRP A 23 -13.53 -0.95 -6.18
CA TRP A 23 -14.25 -0.53 -7.37
C TRP A 23 -15.71 -0.18 -7.08
N GLU A 24 -16.43 -0.99 -6.30
CA GLU A 24 -17.80 -0.70 -5.86
C GLU A 24 -17.87 0.64 -5.10
N VAL A 25 -16.94 0.88 -4.16
CA VAL A 25 -16.88 2.15 -3.43
C VAL A 25 -16.55 3.31 -4.36
N VAL A 26 -15.61 3.15 -5.29
CA VAL A 26 -15.28 4.20 -6.27
C VAL A 26 -16.49 4.53 -7.15
N ASN A 27 -17.21 3.54 -7.67
CA ASN A 27 -18.40 3.79 -8.48
C ASN A 27 -19.51 4.44 -7.66
N GLY A 28 -19.75 3.96 -6.43
CA GLY A 28 -20.72 4.59 -5.53
C GLY A 28 -20.38 6.05 -5.21
N LEU A 29 -19.09 6.41 -5.14
CA LEU A 29 -18.65 7.80 -4.99
C LEU A 29 -18.88 8.61 -6.28
N LEU A 30 -18.57 8.04 -7.45
CA LEU A 30 -18.81 8.68 -8.74
C LEU A 30 -20.31 8.96 -8.96
N GLU A 31 -21.19 7.98 -8.68
CA GLU A 31 -22.65 8.12 -8.78
C GLU A 31 -23.22 9.20 -7.87
N ARG A 32 -22.59 9.42 -6.71
CA ARG A 32 -22.93 10.50 -5.78
C ARG A 32 -22.38 11.87 -6.21
N GLY A 33 -21.76 11.97 -7.39
CA GLY A 33 -21.25 13.21 -7.97
C GLY A 33 -19.86 13.62 -7.46
N HIS A 34 -19.10 12.71 -6.85
CA HIS A 34 -17.70 12.97 -6.53
C HIS A 34 -16.82 12.78 -7.77
N ARG A 35 -15.74 13.55 -7.88
CA ARG A 35 -14.65 13.28 -8.81
C ARG A 35 -13.68 12.34 -8.13
N VAL A 36 -13.39 11.20 -8.74
CA VAL A 36 -12.48 10.21 -8.19
C VAL A 36 -11.39 9.89 -9.20
N THR A 37 -10.14 9.99 -8.78
CA THR A 37 -8.96 9.54 -9.52
C THR A 37 -8.34 8.37 -8.76
N VAL A 38 -8.00 7.28 -9.46
CA VAL A 38 -7.44 6.07 -8.86
C VAL A 38 -5.98 5.94 -9.29
N LEU A 39 -5.06 5.94 -8.34
CA LEU A 39 -3.66 5.57 -8.53
C LEU A 39 -3.45 4.12 -8.08
N ALA A 40 -3.28 3.24 -9.06
CA ALA A 40 -3.16 1.81 -8.86
C ALA A 40 -1.75 1.25 -9.16
N GLY A 41 -1.47 0.06 -8.63
CA GLY A 41 -0.34 -0.76 -9.04
C GLY A 41 -0.43 -1.21 -10.50
N MET A 42 0.74 -1.46 -11.11
CA MET A 42 0.87 -1.95 -12.48
C MET A 42 0.58 -3.45 -12.65
N HIS A 43 -0.18 -4.06 -11.74
CA HIS A 43 -0.52 -5.48 -11.89
C HIS A 43 -1.31 -5.71 -13.19
N GLY A 44 -0.98 -6.76 -13.93
CA GLY A 44 -1.62 -7.10 -15.20
C GLY A 44 -1.26 -6.19 -16.39
N VAL A 45 -0.42 -5.16 -16.21
CA VAL A 45 0.03 -4.28 -17.30
C VAL A 45 1.55 -4.23 -17.42
N ALA A 46 2.07 -4.23 -18.65
CA ALA A 46 3.52 -4.26 -18.90
C ALA A 46 4.19 -2.90 -18.69
N THR A 47 3.49 -1.81 -18.98
CA THR A 47 3.98 -0.43 -18.89
C THR A 47 2.98 0.42 -18.11
N PRO A 48 3.42 1.53 -17.49
CA PRO A 48 2.51 2.44 -16.83
C PRO A 48 1.43 2.91 -17.83
N THR A 49 0.16 2.85 -17.43
CA THR A 49 -0.97 3.23 -18.29
C THR A 49 -1.93 4.12 -17.52
N SER A 50 -2.70 4.94 -18.25
CA SER A 50 -3.77 5.77 -17.71
C SER A 50 -4.99 5.67 -18.61
N GLU A 51 -6.12 5.29 -18.03
CA GLU A 51 -7.40 5.04 -18.71
C GLU A 51 -8.50 5.79 -17.97
N GLY A 52 -8.97 6.90 -18.55
CA GLY A 52 -9.92 7.78 -17.89
C GLY A 52 -9.38 8.26 -16.54
N HIS A 53 -10.08 7.93 -15.47
CA HIS A 53 -9.73 8.31 -14.10
C HIS A 53 -8.82 7.30 -13.38
N ILE A 54 -8.32 6.28 -14.07
CA ILE A 54 -7.51 5.20 -13.48
C ILE A 54 -6.07 5.27 -14.01
N HIS A 55 -5.11 5.43 -13.12
CA HIS A 55 -3.68 5.50 -13.40
C HIS A 55 -2.95 4.28 -12.80
N ARG A 56 -2.56 3.31 -13.63
CA ARG A 56 -1.78 2.14 -13.21
C ARG A 56 -0.30 2.45 -13.36
N ARG A 57 0.29 3.04 -12.32
CA ARG A 57 1.66 3.58 -12.36
C ARG A 57 2.53 3.13 -11.18
N LEU A 58 1.93 2.65 -10.08
CA LEU A 58 2.68 2.22 -8.91
C LEU A 58 3.35 0.86 -9.14
N THR A 59 4.56 0.72 -8.60
CA THR A 59 5.32 -0.52 -8.71
C THR A 59 5.42 -1.18 -7.36
N LEU A 60 5.13 -2.48 -7.32
CA LEU A 60 5.21 -3.28 -6.11
C LEU A 60 6.67 -3.49 -5.67
N GLU A 61 6.87 -3.79 -4.40
CA GLU A 61 8.21 -3.96 -3.82
C GLU A 61 8.97 -5.15 -4.43
N SER A 62 8.25 -6.22 -4.75
CA SER A 62 8.77 -7.41 -5.42
C SER A 62 7.65 -8.13 -6.17
N ASP A 63 8.02 -9.26 -6.79
CA ASP A 63 7.08 -10.23 -7.35
C ASP A 63 6.29 -10.89 -6.23
N LEU A 64 4.98 -11.02 -6.42
CA LEU A 64 4.02 -11.47 -5.41
C LEU A 64 4.08 -12.97 -5.13
N TYR A 65 4.46 -13.76 -6.14
CA TYR A 65 4.47 -15.22 -6.05
C TYR A 65 5.86 -15.73 -5.68
N PHE A 66 6.90 -15.14 -6.28
CA PHE A 66 8.28 -15.56 -6.09
C PHE A 66 9.17 -14.37 -5.81
N TYR A 67 9.48 -14.15 -4.53
CA TYR A 67 10.39 -13.08 -4.14
C TYR A 67 11.72 -13.19 -4.88
N ARG A 68 12.14 -12.06 -5.46
CA ARG A 68 13.35 -11.92 -6.26
C ARG A 68 14.40 -11.16 -5.46
N PRO A 69 15.56 -11.74 -5.06
CA PRO A 69 16.59 -11.03 -4.30
C PRO A 69 17.05 -9.71 -4.95
N GLN A 70 17.10 -9.66 -6.28
CA GLN A 70 17.41 -8.46 -7.06
C GLN A 70 16.39 -7.32 -6.91
N SER A 71 15.19 -7.60 -6.41
CA SER A 71 14.22 -6.56 -6.02
C SER A 71 14.77 -5.68 -4.91
N ALA A 72 15.53 -6.23 -3.94
CA ALA A 72 16.12 -5.44 -2.86
C ALA A 72 17.12 -4.39 -3.38
N ILE A 73 17.87 -4.72 -4.44
CA ILE A 73 18.82 -3.81 -5.08
C ILE A 73 18.08 -2.65 -5.78
N ARG A 74 16.98 -2.96 -6.48
CA ARG A 74 16.17 -1.98 -7.21
C ARG A 74 15.19 -1.19 -6.34
N TYR A 75 14.93 -1.67 -5.12
CA TYR A 75 13.87 -1.15 -4.26
C TYR A 75 14.00 0.36 -3.97
N PRO A 76 15.19 0.94 -3.71
CA PRO A 76 15.29 2.39 -3.51
C PRO A 76 14.85 3.21 -4.73
N GLN A 77 15.09 2.71 -5.94
CA GLN A 77 14.65 3.38 -7.17
C GLN A 77 13.13 3.25 -7.35
N VAL A 78 12.57 2.05 -7.09
CA VAL A 78 11.13 1.79 -7.09
C VAL A 78 10.41 2.72 -6.12
N LYS A 79 10.94 2.84 -4.91
CA LYS A 79 10.44 3.71 -3.84
C LYS A 79 10.41 5.16 -4.29
N ARG A 80 11.56 5.72 -4.72
CA ARG A 80 11.65 7.09 -5.25
C ARG A 80 10.66 7.36 -6.38
N ARG A 81 10.51 6.42 -7.32
CA ARG A 81 9.57 6.54 -8.43
C ARG A 81 8.12 6.60 -7.96
N ASN A 82 7.73 5.71 -7.05
CA ASN A 82 6.37 5.71 -6.49
C ASN A 82 6.06 7.03 -5.78
N LEU A 83 7.00 7.56 -4.98
CA LEU A 83 6.82 8.84 -4.30
C LEU A 83 6.67 10.00 -5.28
N ALA A 84 7.49 10.04 -6.33
CA ALA A 84 7.38 11.05 -7.38
C ALA A 84 6.01 11.01 -8.08
N ILE A 85 5.47 9.81 -8.35
CA ILE A 85 4.13 9.64 -8.95
C ILE A 85 3.03 10.13 -8.00
N VAL A 86 3.12 9.81 -6.70
CA VAL A 86 2.16 10.28 -5.69
C VAL A 86 2.17 11.81 -5.62
N GLN A 87 3.36 12.40 -5.55
CA GLN A 87 3.53 13.85 -5.54
C GLN A 87 2.98 14.50 -6.82
N GLU A 88 3.30 13.95 -7.97
CA GLU A 88 2.81 14.40 -9.27
C GLU A 88 1.28 14.39 -9.33
N LEU A 89 0.63 13.27 -8.99
CA LEU A 89 -0.83 13.18 -9.05
C LEU A 89 -1.52 14.05 -8.01
N ILE A 90 -0.99 14.17 -6.78
CA ILE A 90 -1.57 15.10 -5.80
C ILE A 90 -1.47 16.54 -6.31
N GLN A 91 -0.36 16.92 -6.95
CA GLN A 91 -0.19 18.26 -7.53
C GLN A 91 -1.09 18.51 -8.73
N GLN A 92 -1.26 17.52 -9.62
CA GLN A 92 -2.08 17.65 -10.84
C GLN A 92 -3.57 17.62 -10.51
N GLU A 93 -3.98 16.67 -9.68
CA GLU A 93 -5.39 16.43 -9.40
C GLU A 93 -5.93 17.40 -8.34
N GLN A 94 -5.09 17.90 -7.42
CA GLN A 94 -5.51 18.72 -6.28
C GLN A 94 -6.70 18.09 -5.52
N PRO A 95 -6.55 16.86 -5.00
CA PRO A 95 -7.64 16.19 -4.30
C PRO A 95 -7.95 16.88 -2.96
N ASP A 96 -9.23 16.87 -2.58
CA ASP A 96 -9.68 17.32 -1.25
C ASP A 96 -9.08 16.42 -0.16
N PHE A 97 -9.01 15.10 -0.42
CA PHE A 97 -8.35 14.11 0.43
C PHE A 97 -7.84 12.91 -0.38
N VAL A 98 -6.89 12.17 0.21
CA VAL A 98 -6.40 10.89 -0.32
C VAL A 98 -7.06 9.74 0.43
N PHE A 99 -7.55 8.74 -0.30
CA PHE A 99 -8.12 7.53 0.26
C PHE A 99 -7.19 6.34 0.00
N ILE A 100 -6.43 5.94 1.02
CA ILE A 100 -5.52 4.79 0.98
C ILE A 100 -6.33 3.52 1.17
N TRP A 101 -6.44 2.72 0.10
CA TRP A 101 -7.21 1.49 0.10
C TRP A 101 -6.31 0.27 0.33
N GLY A 102 -5.37 0.00 -0.57
CA GLY A 102 -4.56 -1.23 -0.55
C GLY A 102 -3.07 -0.94 -0.55
N MET A 103 -2.39 -1.32 0.53
CA MET A 103 -0.94 -1.06 0.69
C MET A 103 -0.09 -2.32 0.71
N TRP A 104 -0.70 -3.51 0.61
CA TRP A 104 0.08 -4.76 0.58
C TRP A 104 0.98 -4.80 -0.66
N ALA A 105 2.25 -5.16 -0.46
CA ALA A 105 3.30 -5.11 -1.48
C ALA A 105 3.55 -3.73 -2.10
N LEU A 106 3.11 -2.65 -1.46
CA LEU A 106 3.58 -1.28 -1.72
C LEU A 106 4.45 -0.80 -0.56
N THR A 107 5.38 0.10 -0.87
CA THR A 107 6.15 0.79 0.17
C THR A 107 5.22 1.64 1.03
N LYS A 108 5.35 1.52 2.37
CA LYS A 108 4.55 2.32 3.32
C LYS A 108 4.82 3.83 3.17
N GLU A 109 5.96 4.21 2.57
CA GLU A 109 6.29 5.60 2.25
C GLU A 109 5.30 6.27 1.31
N VAL A 110 4.59 5.52 0.46
CA VAL A 110 3.52 6.09 -0.38
C VAL A 110 2.42 6.71 0.49
N ALA A 111 2.00 6.03 1.57
CA ALA A 111 1.00 6.55 2.49
C ALA A 111 1.55 7.73 3.31
N LYS A 112 2.81 7.66 3.77
CA LYS A 112 3.45 8.74 4.52
C LYS A 112 3.63 10.00 3.68
N GLU A 113 3.92 9.84 2.40
CA GLU A 113 4.03 10.95 1.46
C GLU A 113 2.68 11.62 1.21
N ALA A 114 1.59 10.84 1.13
CA ALA A 114 0.24 11.39 1.12
C ALA A 114 -0.07 12.19 2.40
N GLU A 115 0.28 11.66 3.59
CA GLU A 115 0.09 12.40 4.87
C GLU A 115 0.93 13.69 4.91
N ARG A 116 2.15 13.64 4.37
CA ARG A 116 3.05 14.81 4.29
C ARG A 116 2.49 15.90 3.37
N LEU A 117 1.94 15.51 2.23
CA LEU A 117 1.42 16.43 1.21
C LEU A 117 0.03 16.96 1.55
N LEU A 118 -0.78 16.18 2.26
CA LEU A 118 -2.15 16.52 2.66
C LEU A 118 -2.38 16.23 4.16
N PRO A 119 -1.74 16.97 5.08
CA PRO A 119 -1.90 16.75 6.52
C PRO A 119 -3.36 16.79 6.94
N GLY A 120 -3.79 15.83 7.76
CA GLY A 120 -5.18 15.68 8.22
C GLY A 120 -6.21 15.35 7.15
N ARG A 121 -5.78 15.08 5.90
CA ARG A 121 -6.68 14.81 4.76
C ARG A 121 -6.32 13.49 4.08
N VAL A 122 -5.91 12.51 4.88
CA VAL A 122 -5.69 11.13 4.44
C VAL A 122 -6.60 10.20 5.21
N VAL A 123 -7.39 9.44 4.47
CA VAL A 123 -8.30 8.42 4.98
C VAL A 123 -7.74 7.05 4.60
N TYR A 124 -7.83 6.08 5.50
CA TYR A 124 -7.41 4.71 5.28
C TYR A 124 -8.60 3.77 5.29
N TYR A 125 -8.62 2.76 4.42
CA TYR A 125 -9.44 1.57 4.60
C TYR A 125 -8.54 0.39 4.95
N LEU A 126 -8.79 -0.25 6.10
CA LEU A 126 -8.01 -1.38 6.60
C LEU A 126 -8.87 -2.65 6.59
N ALA A 127 -8.60 -3.52 5.61
CA ALA A 127 -9.10 -4.90 5.61
C ALA A 127 -8.02 -5.97 5.79
N ASN A 128 -6.77 -5.55 6.01
CA ASN A 128 -5.67 -6.43 6.38
C ASN A 128 -4.69 -5.68 7.30
N PRO A 129 -3.84 -6.41 8.06
CA PRO A 129 -2.94 -5.81 9.04
C PRO A 129 -1.64 -5.27 8.45
N TRP A 130 -1.64 -4.76 7.20
CA TRP A 130 -0.43 -4.19 6.58
C TRP A 130 0.34 -3.15 7.41
N PRO A 131 -0.28 -2.34 8.31
CA PRO A 131 0.50 -1.41 9.15
C PRO A 131 1.50 -2.15 10.04
N ILE A 132 1.15 -3.34 10.53
CA ILE A 132 1.96 -4.14 11.45
C ILE A 132 2.71 -5.27 10.74
N ASP A 133 2.28 -5.66 9.55
CA ASP A 133 2.96 -6.70 8.78
C ASP A 133 4.35 -6.24 8.29
N PRO A 134 5.31 -7.17 8.21
CA PRO A 134 6.57 -6.92 7.53
C PRO A 134 6.33 -6.72 6.03
N ASN A 135 7.11 -5.83 5.43
CA ASN A 135 7.13 -5.68 3.98
C ASN A 135 7.73 -6.94 3.30
N LEU A 136 7.66 -7.04 1.97
CA LEU A 136 8.09 -8.27 1.27
C LEU A 136 9.59 -8.57 1.46
N HIS A 137 10.41 -7.53 1.56
CA HIS A 137 11.85 -7.67 1.81
C HIS A 137 12.12 -8.23 3.22
N ARG A 138 11.49 -7.68 4.25
CA ARG A 138 11.60 -8.17 5.63
C ARG A 138 11.11 -9.60 5.74
N SER A 139 9.92 -9.87 5.21
CA SER A 139 9.33 -11.21 5.21
C SER A 139 10.26 -12.24 4.59
N TYR A 140 10.85 -11.94 3.42
CA TYR A 140 11.79 -12.86 2.78
C TYR A 140 13.11 -13.01 3.56
N TRP A 141 13.78 -11.92 3.92
CA TRP A 141 15.14 -11.99 4.46
C TRP A 141 15.20 -12.45 5.93
N ASP A 142 14.10 -12.32 6.67
CA ASP A 142 14.03 -12.76 8.07
C ASP A 142 13.49 -14.19 8.22
N THR A 143 12.78 -14.72 7.22
CA THR A 143 12.30 -16.11 7.22
C THR A 143 13.41 -17.10 6.86
N PRO A 144 13.64 -18.18 7.63
CA PRO A 144 14.57 -19.25 7.26
C PRO A 144 14.21 -19.89 5.90
N ALA A 145 15.19 -20.44 5.20
CA ALA A 145 14.92 -21.21 3.98
C ALA A 145 14.56 -22.67 4.31
N ASN A 146 13.92 -23.36 3.37
CA ASN A 146 13.58 -24.78 3.49
C ASN A 146 14.81 -25.73 3.51
N SER A 147 16.03 -25.20 3.39
CA SER A 147 17.27 -25.97 3.38
C SER A 147 18.31 -25.32 4.30
N PRO A 148 19.04 -26.09 5.14
CA PRO A 148 20.02 -25.55 6.08
C PRO A 148 21.12 -24.71 5.42
N TRP A 149 21.67 -25.14 4.28
CA TRP A 149 22.71 -24.39 3.58
C TRP A 149 22.19 -23.08 2.98
N ARG A 150 20.94 -23.08 2.49
CA ARG A 150 20.29 -21.86 1.97
C ARG A 150 20.00 -20.88 3.11
N THR A 151 19.65 -21.40 4.30
CA THR A 151 19.47 -20.58 5.49
C THR A 151 20.78 -19.92 5.90
N ALA A 152 21.90 -20.65 5.93
CA ALA A 152 23.21 -20.06 6.21
C ALA A 152 23.59 -18.98 5.18
N ALA A 153 23.40 -19.26 3.88
CA ALA A 153 23.64 -18.27 2.83
C ALA A 153 22.76 -17.01 2.97
N LYS A 154 21.46 -17.18 3.29
CA LYS A 154 20.57 -16.04 3.58
C LYS A 154 21.01 -15.26 4.80
N GLN A 155 21.45 -15.92 5.87
CA GLN A 155 21.92 -15.24 7.09
C GLN A 155 23.15 -14.38 6.82
N LEU A 156 24.10 -14.86 6.00
CA LEU A 156 25.27 -14.07 5.57
C LEU A 156 24.84 -12.85 4.76
N MET A 157 23.94 -13.03 3.79
CA MET A 157 23.45 -11.93 2.94
C MET A 157 22.48 -10.98 3.65
N ARG A 158 21.90 -11.37 4.79
CA ARG A 158 20.92 -10.57 5.52
C ARG A 158 21.52 -9.27 6.05
N MET A 159 22.75 -9.30 6.56
CA MET A 159 23.41 -8.12 7.12
C MET A 159 23.61 -6.99 6.09
N PRO A 160 24.23 -7.22 4.92
CA PRO A 160 24.39 -6.16 3.92
C PRO A 160 23.04 -5.68 3.38
N ILE A 161 22.04 -6.57 3.24
CA ILE A 161 20.70 -6.16 2.80
C ILE A 161 20.00 -5.28 3.85
N ARG A 162 20.07 -5.64 5.14
CA ARG A 162 19.52 -4.80 6.22
C ARG A 162 20.22 -3.46 6.33
N PHE A 163 21.51 -3.40 6.04
CA PHE A 163 22.23 -2.14 5.96
C PHE A 163 21.76 -1.30 4.76
N TRP A 164 21.63 -1.93 3.59
CA TRP A 164 21.15 -1.27 2.36
C TRP A 164 19.71 -0.77 2.47
N LEU A 165 18.83 -1.56 3.11
CA LEU A 165 17.40 -1.29 3.31
C LEU A 165 17.11 -0.95 4.78
N HIS A 166 18.01 -0.21 5.43
CA HIS A 166 17.92 0.04 6.87
C HIS A 166 16.59 0.64 7.30
N GLU A 167 16.08 1.61 6.54
CA GLU A 167 14.77 2.25 6.76
C GLU A 167 13.62 1.22 6.82
N GLU A 168 13.69 0.16 6.00
CA GLU A 168 12.67 -0.87 5.99
C GLU A 168 12.68 -1.70 7.28
N TRP A 169 13.80 -1.71 8.02
CA TRP A 169 13.89 -2.33 9.33
C TRP A 169 13.52 -1.42 10.50
N GLN A 170 13.28 -0.13 10.25
CA GLN A 170 12.87 0.79 11.29
C GLN A 170 11.35 0.75 11.54
N PRO A 171 10.88 1.15 12.73
CA PRO A 171 9.46 1.40 12.97
C PRO A 171 8.95 2.46 11.99
N PHE A 172 7.81 2.20 11.38
CA PHE A 172 7.19 3.12 10.43
C PHE A 172 6.00 3.82 11.08
N ASN A 173 6.09 5.14 11.24
CA ASN A 173 5.07 5.94 11.90
C ASN A 173 4.20 6.66 10.86
N LEU A 174 2.94 6.28 10.80
CA LEU A 174 1.86 7.00 10.12
C LEU A 174 0.96 7.66 11.16
N GLN A 175 0.33 8.77 10.82
CA GLN A 175 -0.54 9.50 11.74
C GLN A 175 -1.89 8.80 11.94
N PHE A 176 -2.40 8.13 10.89
CA PHE A 176 -3.66 7.37 10.95
C PHE A 176 -4.81 8.17 11.61
N GLU A 177 -4.99 9.41 11.16
CA GLU A 177 -6.01 10.31 11.71
C GLU A 177 -7.44 9.81 11.42
N HIS A 178 -7.66 9.27 10.21
CA HIS A 178 -8.96 8.77 9.76
C HIS A 178 -8.81 7.35 9.19
N VAL A 179 -9.36 6.35 9.88
CA VAL A 179 -9.17 4.94 9.54
C VAL A 179 -10.50 4.20 9.56
N LEU A 180 -10.98 3.75 8.42
CA LEU A 180 -12.11 2.86 8.32
C LEU A 180 -11.59 1.42 8.44
N CYS A 181 -12.13 0.63 9.37
CA CYS A 181 -11.76 -0.78 9.54
C CYS A 181 -12.89 -1.70 9.05
N CYS A 182 -12.56 -2.74 8.29
CA CYS A 182 -13.57 -3.68 7.76
C CYS A 182 -14.32 -4.47 8.85
N SER A 183 -13.75 -4.57 10.05
CA SER A 183 -14.32 -5.29 11.18
C SER A 183 -13.70 -4.80 12.50
N ALA A 184 -14.40 -5.07 13.61
CA ALA A 184 -13.86 -4.84 14.95
C ALA A 184 -12.60 -5.68 15.22
N ALA A 185 -12.57 -6.92 14.73
CA ALA A 185 -11.41 -7.80 14.88
C ALA A 185 -10.15 -7.21 14.23
N GLN A 186 -10.26 -6.70 13.00
CA GLN A 186 -9.15 -6.07 12.28
C GLN A 186 -8.66 -4.81 12.99
N ARG A 187 -9.58 -3.95 13.46
CA ARG A 187 -9.24 -2.75 14.23
C ARG A 187 -8.49 -3.12 15.51
N ASP A 188 -9.04 -4.04 16.29
CA ASP A 188 -8.51 -4.40 17.59
C ASP A 188 -7.16 -5.11 17.48
N GLN A 189 -6.93 -5.89 16.42
CA GLN A 189 -5.62 -6.50 16.12
C GLN A 189 -4.54 -5.42 15.93
N VAL A 190 -4.83 -4.38 15.14
CA VAL A 190 -3.88 -3.30 14.84
C VAL A 190 -3.62 -2.43 16.08
N LEU A 191 -4.67 -2.13 16.87
CA LEU A 191 -4.53 -1.42 18.15
C LEU A 191 -3.71 -2.20 19.18
N LYS A 192 -3.97 -3.51 19.34
CA LYS A 192 -3.22 -4.39 20.28
C LYS A 192 -1.74 -4.47 19.95
N ALA A 193 -1.38 -4.35 18.68
CA ALA A 193 0.01 -4.30 18.22
C ALA A 193 0.68 -2.92 18.42
N GLY A 194 -0.02 -1.94 19.00
CA GLY A 194 0.54 -0.64 19.39
C GLY A 194 0.45 0.45 18.34
N VAL A 195 -0.25 0.22 17.22
CA VAL A 195 -0.50 1.27 16.21
C VAL A 195 -1.51 2.26 16.77
N LYS A 196 -1.14 3.54 16.79
CA LYS A 196 -2.03 4.62 17.21
C LYS A 196 -2.94 4.99 16.04
N MET A 197 -4.25 4.87 16.24
CA MET A 197 -5.27 5.31 15.29
C MET A 197 -6.23 6.24 16.04
N GLN A 198 -6.65 7.33 15.42
CA GLN A 198 -7.50 8.33 16.08
C GLN A 198 -8.98 8.04 15.85
N ASN A 199 -9.52 8.44 14.69
CA ASN A 199 -10.90 8.15 14.31
C ASN A 199 -10.97 6.82 13.56
N CYS A 200 -11.33 5.73 14.27
CA CYS A 200 -11.31 4.38 13.71
C CYS A 200 -12.66 3.62 13.73
N PRO A 201 -13.71 4.11 13.04
CA PRO A 201 -14.99 3.41 12.99
C PRO A 201 -14.87 2.08 12.23
N VAL A 202 -15.73 1.15 12.59
CA VAL A 202 -15.91 -0.11 11.86
C VAL A 202 -16.94 0.10 10.78
N VAL A 203 -16.56 -0.14 9.53
CA VAL A 203 -17.44 -0.12 8.36
C VAL A 203 -17.37 -1.49 7.73
N TYR A 204 -18.44 -2.28 7.91
CA TYR A 204 -18.51 -3.63 7.39
C TYR A 204 -18.67 -3.62 5.87
N GLU A 205 -18.09 -4.63 5.23
CA GLU A 205 -18.20 -4.85 3.80
C GLU A 205 -19.63 -5.26 3.45
N GLY A 206 -20.17 -4.65 2.40
CA GLY A 206 -21.45 -5.03 1.83
C GLY A 206 -21.31 -6.22 0.88
N ILE A 207 -22.44 -6.83 0.57
CA ILE A 207 -22.60 -7.72 -0.58
C ILE A 207 -23.76 -7.16 -1.42
N ASP A 208 -23.64 -7.23 -2.73
CA ASP A 208 -24.73 -6.94 -3.67
C ASP A 208 -25.69 -8.14 -3.79
#